data_AF-A0A1Q7C564-F1
#
_entry.id   AF-A0A1Q7C564-F1
#
_cell.length_a   1.000
_cell.length_b   1.000
_cell.length_c   1.000
_cell.angle_alpha   90.00
_cell.angle_beta   90.00
_cell.angle_gamma   90.00
#
_symmetry.space_group_name_H-M   'P 1'
#
loop_
_entity.id
_entity.type
_entity.pdbx_description
1 polymer ?
#
loop_
_entity_poly.entity_id
_entity_poly.type
_entity_poly.pdbx_seq_one_letter_code
_entity_poly.pdbx_strand_id
1 'polypeptide(L)'
;MVDTLVGVIIGGFLAIVSQVALDLLRARSARRSSHRDAVNAARIRQWLFYSTQHLVRDSIESGRWWPDERSSLWLPTEQELRQLTELLPYEVWAVYTAAARRLSLCANLRRRAGENPAPIDRPCIQQLVGTFVILDTARRALEPVTRTHSADMDLDCSSLSRADIEQGLLTHAAEHIDTDKWRRVLVPGVVSQANG
;
A
#
# COMPACT_ATOMS: atom_id res chain seq x y z
N MET A 1 25.03 53.34 -35.82
CA MET A 1 25.34 51.92 -36.14
C MET A 1 25.58 51.08 -34.88
N VAL A 2 26.23 51.64 -33.86
CA VAL A 2 26.41 50.98 -32.55
C VAL A 2 25.08 50.79 -31.81
N ASP A 3 24.19 51.79 -31.84
CA ASP A 3 22.90 51.74 -31.11
C ASP A 3 21.94 50.65 -31.61
N THR A 4 21.92 50.39 -32.92
CA THR A 4 21.12 49.29 -33.50
C THR A 4 21.67 47.92 -33.11
N LEU A 5 22.99 47.79 -32.99
CA LEU A 5 23.65 46.53 -32.61
C LEU A 5 23.43 46.22 -31.11
N VAL A 6 23.45 47.25 -30.26
CA VAL A 6 23.12 47.16 -28.83
C VAL A 6 21.63 46.76 -28.65
N GLY A 7 20.72 47.34 -29.43
CA GLY A 7 19.30 46.99 -29.39
C GLY A 7 19.01 45.52 -29.74
N VAL A 8 19.70 44.97 -30.74
CA VAL A 8 19.56 43.54 -31.15
C VAL A 8 20.13 42.60 -30.07
N ILE A 9 21.27 42.94 -29.48
CA ILE A 9 21.87 42.14 -28.40
C ILE A 9 20.96 42.12 -27.16
N ILE A 10 20.45 43.29 -26.75
CA ILE A 10 19.54 43.39 -25.59
C ILE A 10 18.22 42.67 -25.86
N GLY A 11 17.63 42.84 -27.05
CA GLY A 11 16.40 42.15 -27.43
C GLY A 11 16.56 40.63 -27.50
N GLY A 12 17.67 40.14 -28.04
CA GLY A 12 18.01 38.71 -28.07
C GLY A 12 18.21 38.13 -26.67
N PHE A 13 18.88 38.86 -25.78
CA PHE A 13 19.10 38.42 -24.39
C PHE A 13 17.79 38.36 -23.60
N LEU A 14 16.91 39.36 -23.75
CA LEU A 14 15.57 39.36 -23.15
C LEU A 14 14.69 38.20 -23.64
N ALA A 15 14.76 37.86 -24.93
CA ALA A 15 14.02 36.73 -25.49
C ALA A 15 14.51 35.39 -24.91
N ILE A 16 15.83 35.19 -24.79
CA ILE A 16 16.42 33.97 -24.21
C ILE A 16 16.04 33.83 -22.73
N VAL A 17 16.17 34.90 -21.94
CA VAL A 17 15.81 34.88 -20.51
C VAL A 17 14.31 34.57 -20.32
N SER A 18 13.45 35.12 -21.18
CA SER A 18 12.01 34.84 -21.17
C SER A 18 11.70 33.38 -21.49
N GLN A 19 12.37 32.80 -22.48
CA GLN A 19 12.21 31.38 -22.84
C GLN A 19 12.66 30.46 -21.70
N VAL A 20 13.83 30.71 -21.10
CA VAL A 20 14.33 29.93 -19.95
C VAL A 20 13.37 30.04 -18.75
N ALA A 21 12.84 31.23 -18.47
CA ALA A 21 11.87 31.41 -17.40
C ALA A 21 10.56 30.64 -17.65
N LEU A 22 10.04 30.67 -18.89
CA LEU A 22 8.85 29.91 -19.28
C LEU A 22 9.07 28.40 -19.19
N ASP A 23 10.22 27.90 -19.61
CA ASP A 23 10.55 26.48 -19.54
C ASP A 23 10.73 26.01 -18.09
N LEU A 24 11.34 26.84 -17.23
CA LEU A 24 11.40 26.58 -15.79
C LEU A 24 10.02 26.54 -15.13
N LEU A 25 9.11 27.43 -15.55
CA LEU A 25 7.72 27.44 -15.06
C LEU A 25 6.94 26.20 -15.52
N ARG A 26 7.10 25.79 -16.79
CA ARG A 26 6.51 24.57 -17.34
C ARG A 26 7.06 23.31 -16.67
N ALA A 27 8.37 23.23 -16.44
CA ALA A 27 8.99 22.11 -15.72
C ALA A 27 8.47 22.04 -14.27
N ARG A 28 8.34 23.18 -13.60
CA ARG A 28 7.76 23.25 -12.25
C ARG A 28 6.29 22.84 -12.22
N SER A 29 5.47 23.27 -13.19
CA SER A 29 4.05 22.89 -13.24
C SER A 29 3.88 21.40 -13.53
N ALA A 30 4.67 20.84 -14.45
CA ALA A 30 4.70 19.41 -14.75
C ALA A 30 5.09 18.59 -13.52
N ARG A 31 6.12 19.02 -12.77
CA ARG A 31 6.54 18.35 -11.54
C ARG A 31 5.47 18.39 -10.45
N ARG A 32 4.76 19.51 -10.30
CA ARG A 32 3.62 19.62 -9.36
C ARG A 32 2.44 18.75 -9.78
N SER A 33 2.18 18.62 -11.08
CA SER A 33 1.13 17.73 -11.56
C SER A 33 1.49 16.27 -11.27
N SER A 34 2.68 15.84 -11.69
CA SER A 34 3.16 14.48 -11.45
C SER A 34 3.15 14.11 -9.96
N HIS A 35 3.59 15.01 -9.08
CA HIS A 35 3.52 14.79 -7.64
C HIS A 35 2.08 14.65 -7.12
N ARG A 36 1.12 15.46 -7.60
CA ARG A 36 -0.29 15.32 -7.22
C ARG A 36 -0.87 13.99 -7.69
N ASP A 37 -0.53 13.57 -8.90
CA ASP A 37 -0.98 12.30 -9.48
C ASP A 37 -0.45 11.12 -8.68
N ALA A 38 0.83 11.14 -8.30
CA ALA A 38 1.44 10.12 -7.46
C ALA A 38 0.79 10.06 -6.05
N VAL A 39 0.52 11.21 -5.43
CA VAL A 39 -0.19 11.26 -4.12
C VAL A 39 -1.61 10.70 -4.25
N ASN A 40 -2.32 11.01 -5.34
CA ASN A 40 -3.65 10.46 -5.60
C ASN A 40 -3.59 8.94 -5.82
N ALA A 41 -2.60 8.44 -6.56
CA ALA A 41 -2.37 7.00 -6.69
C ALA A 41 -2.13 6.35 -5.32
N ALA A 42 -1.30 6.95 -4.46
CA ALA A 42 -1.06 6.46 -3.10
C ALA A 42 -2.36 6.43 -2.26
N ARG A 43 -3.23 7.43 -2.37
CA ARG A 43 -4.55 7.46 -1.71
C ARG A 43 -5.46 6.33 -2.18
N ILE A 44 -5.55 6.15 -3.50
CA ILE A 44 -6.33 5.05 -4.10
C ILE A 44 -5.82 3.71 -3.56
N ARG A 45 -4.49 3.54 -3.46
CA ARG A 45 -3.88 2.32 -2.92
C ARG A 45 -4.15 2.10 -1.44
N GLN A 46 -4.06 3.16 -0.63
CA GLN A 46 -4.40 3.08 0.79
C GLN A 46 -5.87 2.66 0.99
N TRP A 47 -6.78 3.19 0.16
CA TRP A 47 -8.19 2.79 0.18
C TRP A 47 -8.41 1.36 -0.34
N LEU A 48 -7.71 0.94 -1.39
CA LEU A 48 -7.75 -0.43 -1.88
C LEU A 48 -7.28 -1.43 -0.81
N PHE A 49 -6.20 -1.10 -0.09
CA PHE A 49 -5.74 -1.94 1.02
C PHE A 49 -6.78 -1.98 2.14
N TYR A 50 -7.50 -0.89 2.42
CA TYR A 50 -8.61 -0.90 3.38
C TYR A 50 -9.70 -1.89 3.00
N SER A 51 -10.24 -1.75 1.79
CA SER A 51 -11.37 -2.55 1.32
C SER A 51 -10.99 -4.02 1.23
N THR A 52 -9.77 -4.29 0.79
CA THR A 52 -9.21 -5.63 0.76
C THR A 52 -9.01 -6.23 2.15
N GLN A 53 -8.53 -5.43 3.11
CA GLN A 53 -8.35 -5.89 4.48
C GLN A 53 -9.68 -6.34 5.10
N HIS A 54 -10.79 -5.66 4.79
CA HIS A 54 -12.15 -6.10 5.15
C HIS A 54 -12.50 -7.45 4.52
N LEU A 55 -12.22 -7.67 3.24
CA LEU A 55 -12.48 -8.97 2.58
C LEU A 55 -11.68 -10.09 3.21
N VAL A 56 -10.41 -9.83 3.53
CA VAL A 56 -9.53 -10.78 4.21
C VAL A 56 -10.06 -11.07 5.61
N ARG A 57 -10.50 -10.04 6.35
CA ARG A 57 -11.13 -10.18 7.67
C ARG A 57 -12.34 -11.11 7.62
N ASP A 58 -13.30 -10.79 6.76
CA ASP A 58 -14.53 -11.56 6.62
C ASP A 58 -14.22 -13.03 6.28
N SER A 59 -13.20 -13.28 5.46
CA SER A 59 -12.77 -14.64 5.12
C SER A 59 -12.12 -15.40 6.28
N ILE A 60 -11.31 -14.72 7.09
CA ILE A 60 -10.73 -15.31 8.30
C ILE A 60 -11.83 -15.65 9.30
N GLU A 61 -12.73 -14.70 9.57
CA GLU A 61 -13.80 -14.85 10.56
C GLU A 61 -14.81 -15.93 10.16
N SER A 62 -15.21 -15.96 8.88
CA SER A 62 -16.15 -16.96 8.37
C SER A 62 -15.54 -18.32 8.05
N GLY A 63 -14.21 -18.42 7.95
CA GLY A 63 -13.50 -19.60 7.46
C GLY A 63 -13.78 -19.93 5.99
N ARG A 64 -14.31 -18.98 5.22
CA ARG A 64 -14.72 -19.17 3.83
C ARG A 64 -14.16 -18.09 2.92
N TRP A 65 -13.80 -18.49 1.71
CA TRP A 65 -13.31 -17.59 0.69
C TRP A 65 -14.35 -16.54 0.29
N TRP A 66 -13.92 -15.28 0.06
CA TRP A 66 -14.82 -14.20 -0.36
C TRP A 66 -15.40 -14.45 -1.78
N PRO A 67 -16.61 -13.96 -2.12
CA PRO A 67 -17.24 -14.21 -3.42
C PRO A 67 -16.44 -13.72 -4.63
N ASP A 68 -16.59 -14.36 -5.80
CA ASP A 68 -15.85 -14.00 -7.03
C ASP A 68 -16.16 -12.60 -7.53
N GLU A 69 -17.37 -12.12 -7.29
CA GLU A 69 -17.78 -10.75 -7.64
C GLU A 69 -16.90 -9.69 -6.95
N ARG A 70 -16.23 -10.06 -5.85
CA ARG A 70 -15.31 -9.21 -5.09
C ARG A 70 -13.84 -9.48 -5.42
N SER A 71 -13.54 -10.36 -6.38
CA SER A 71 -12.18 -10.81 -6.71
C SER A 71 -11.40 -9.91 -7.67
N SER A 72 -12.02 -8.81 -8.15
CA SER A 72 -11.34 -7.78 -8.94
C SER A 72 -10.44 -6.92 -8.04
N LEU A 73 -9.43 -7.56 -7.46
CA LEU A 73 -8.35 -6.91 -6.74
C LEU A 73 -7.49 -6.19 -7.77
N TRP A 74 -7.66 -4.88 -7.83
CA TRP A 74 -7.00 -4.06 -8.84
C TRP A 74 -5.50 -3.98 -8.59
N LEU A 75 -4.72 -4.71 -9.41
CA LEU A 75 -3.26 -4.67 -9.36
C LEU A 75 -2.74 -3.34 -9.94
N PRO A 76 -1.62 -2.81 -9.43
CA PRO A 76 -1.00 -1.63 -9.99
C PRO A 76 -0.46 -1.82 -11.39
N THR A 77 -0.77 -0.83 -12.23
CA THR A 77 -0.14 -0.68 -13.54
C THR A 77 1.33 -0.32 -13.38
N GLU A 78 2.13 -0.61 -14.40
CA GLU A 78 3.56 -0.27 -14.40
C GLU A 78 3.79 1.24 -14.21
N GLN A 79 2.94 2.06 -14.83
CA GLN A 79 3.01 3.52 -14.71
C GLN A 79 2.77 3.98 -13.26
N GLU A 80 1.76 3.42 -12.57
CA GLU A 80 1.51 3.75 -11.17
C GLU A 80 2.66 3.29 -10.26
N LEU A 81 3.22 2.10 -10.51
CA LEU A 81 4.37 1.63 -9.74
C LEU A 81 5.54 2.61 -9.88
N ARG A 82 5.81 3.09 -11.09
CA ARG A 82 6.85 4.10 -11.35
C ARG A 82 6.58 5.39 -10.59
N GLN A 83 5.35 5.90 -10.65
CA GLN A 83 4.96 7.11 -9.92
C GLN A 83 5.10 6.95 -8.40
N LEU A 84 4.72 5.79 -7.87
CA LEU A 84 4.84 5.49 -6.45
C LEU A 84 6.29 5.31 -6.01
N THR A 85 7.16 4.70 -6.82
CA THR A 85 8.60 4.59 -6.51
C THR A 85 9.29 5.94 -6.38
N GLU A 86 8.87 6.93 -7.17
CA GLU A 86 9.45 8.27 -7.13
C GLU A 86 8.95 9.10 -5.92
N LEU A 87 7.79 8.74 -5.37
CA LEU A 87 7.14 9.44 -4.28
C LEU A 87 7.48 8.86 -2.90
N LEU A 88 7.50 7.53 -2.78
CA LEU A 88 7.55 6.85 -1.50
C LEU A 88 9.00 6.68 -1.01
N PRO A 89 9.29 6.98 0.27
CA PRO A 89 10.55 6.57 0.90
C PRO A 89 10.75 5.05 0.78
N TYR A 90 12.01 4.61 0.79
CA TYR A 90 12.35 3.19 0.57
C TYR A 90 11.62 2.26 1.54
N GLU A 91 11.53 2.64 2.81
CA GLU A 91 10.89 1.86 3.87
C GLU A 91 9.38 1.69 3.60
N VAL A 92 8.72 2.78 3.18
CA VAL A 92 7.29 2.78 2.82
C VAL A 92 7.07 1.97 1.54
N TRP A 93 7.97 2.09 0.56
CA TRP A 93 7.95 1.34 -0.68
C TRP A 93 8.09 -0.18 -0.45
N ALA A 94 9.00 -0.58 0.44
CA ALA A 94 9.21 -1.99 0.80
C ALA A 94 7.94 -2.60 1.41
N VAL A 95 7.30 -1.91 2.35
CA VAL A 95 6.04 -2.37 2.97
C VAL A 95 4.90 -2.39 1.94
N TYR A 96 4.77 -1.35 1.12
CA TYR A 96 3.76 -1.27 0.06
C TYR A 96 3.87 -2.44 -0.92
N THR A 97 5.07 -2.72 -1.43
CA THR A 97 5.29 -3.79 -2.40
C THR A 97 5.11 -5.17 -1.78
N ALA A 98 5.51 -5.36 -0.51
CA ALA A 98 5.22 -6.58 0.23
C ALA A 98 3.71 -6.83 0.36
N ALA A 99 2.93 -5.81 0.73
CA ALA A 99 1.48 -5.88 0.80
C ALA A 99 0.85 -6.24 -0.56
N ALA A 100 1.28 -5.57 -1.64
CA ALA A 100 0.78 -5.83 -2.99
C ALA A 100 1.07 -7.28 -3.45
N ARG A 101 2.29 -7.80 -3.16
CA ARG A 101 2.65 -9.19 -3.48
C ARG A 101 1.82 -10.19 -2.69
N ARG A 102 1.65 -9.99 -1.38
CA ARG A 102 0.84 -10.87 -0.52
C ARG A 102 -0.62 -10.89 -0.97
N LEU A 103 -1.16 -9.73 -1.31
CA LEU A 103 -2.50 -9.63 -1.86
C LEU A 103 -2.63 -10.40 -3.18
N SER A 104 -1.68 -10.27 -4.09
CA SER A 104 -1.67 -11.03 -5.35
C SER A 104 -1.64 -12.54 -5.10
N LEU A 105 -0.88 -13.02 -4.12
CA LEU A 105 -0.87 -14.42 -3.71
C LEU A 105 -2.24 -14.87 -3.19
N CYS A 106 -2.86 -14.12 -2.29
CA CYS A 106 -4.22 -14.42 -1.79
C CYS A 106 -5.26 -14.42 -2.91
N ALA A 107 -5.17 -13.48 -3.87
CA ALA A 107 -6.03 -13.45 -5.04
C ALA A 107 -5.86 -14.69 -5.93
N ASN A 108 -4.62 -15.18 -6.10
CA ASN A 108 -4.33 -16.40 -6.85
C ASN A 108 -4.88 -17.65 -6.15
N LEU A 109 -4.68 -17.75 -4.83
CA LEU A 109 -5.21 -18.87 -4.02
C LEU A 109 -6.72 -18.91 -4.07
N ARG A 110 -7.34 -17.73 -3.92
CA ARG A 110 -8.77 -17.58 -4.05
C ARG A 110 -9.28 -18.06 -5.41
N ARG A 111 -8.65 -17.63 -6.50
CA ARG A 111 -9.03 -18.07 -7.87
C ARG A 111 -8.89 -19.59 -8.06
N ARG A 112 -7.92 -20.22 -7.42
CA ARG A 112 -7.72 -21.68 -7.45
C ARG A 112 -8.73 -22.45 -6.61
N ALA A 113 -9.32 -21.83 -5.59
CA ALA A 113 -10.29 -22.47 -4.70
C ALA A 113 -11.62 -22.84 -5.38
N GLY A 114 -11.92 -22.30 -6.57
CA GLY A 114 -13.08 -22.68 -7.35
C GLY A 114 -14.40 -22.10 -6.82
N GLU A 115 -15.36 -22.97 -6.51
CA GLU A 115 -16.75 -22.60 -6.14
C GLU A 115 -16.83 -21.66 -4.94
N ASN A 116 -17.86 -20.79 -4.92
CA ASN A 116 -18.03 -19.77 -3.90
C ASN A 116 -19.23 -20.01 -2.98
N PRO A 117 -19.10 -19.84 -1.65
CA PRO A 117 -17.85 -19.64 -0.89
C PRO A 117 -17.28 -20.99 -0.39
N ALA A 118 -16.20 -21.47 -1.03
CA ALA A 118 -15.45 -22.65 -0.62
C ALA A 118 -14.83 -22.46 0.79
N PRO A 119 -14.74 -23.54 1.60
CA PRO A 119 -14.02 -23.51 2.86
C PRO A 119 -12.53 -23.24 2.62
N ILE A 120 -11.91 -22.49 3.53
CA ILE A 120 -10.48 -22.17 3.48
C ILE A 120 -9.72 -23.26 4.26
N ASP A 121 -8.66 -23.79 3.65
CA ASP A 121 -7.76 -24.69 4.35
C ASP A 121 -6.85 -23.94 5.34
N ARG A 122 -6.27 -24.68 6.27
CA ARG A 122 -5.46 -24.10 7.35
C ARG A 122 -4.25 -23.29 6.85
N PRO A 123 -3.47 -23.75 5.84
CA PRO A 123 -2.38 -22.95 5.29
C PRO A 123 -2.84 -21.63 4.64
N CYS A 124 -3.97 -21.62 3.94
CA CYS A 124 -4.50 -20.38 3.37
C CYS A 124 -4.99 -19.42 4.46
N ILE A 125 -5.57 -19.90 5.55
CA ILE A 125 -5.92 -19.06 6.71
C ILE A 125 -4.67 -18.35 7.26
N GLN A 126 -3.56 -19.07 7.44
CA GLN A 126 -2.32 -18.48 7.94
C GLN A 126 -1.77 -17.40 6.99
N GLN A 127 -1.87 -17.62 5.67
CA GLN A 127 -1.52 -16.61 4.68
C GLN A 127 -2.44 -15.40 4.70
N LEU A 128 -3.74 -15.60 4.94
CA LEU A 128 -4.69 -14.51 5.09
C LEU A 128 -4.40 -13.68 6.35
N VAL A 129 -4.06 -14.31 7.48
CA VAL A 129 -3.64 -13.59 8.70
C VAL A 129 -2.42 -12.73 8.43
N GLY A 130 -1.36 -13.29 7.83
CA GLY A 130 -0.17 -12.51 7.46
C GLY A 130 -0.50 -11.37 6.49
N THR A 131 -1.44 -11.60 5.57
CA THR A 131 -1.90 -10.60 4.60
C THR A 131 -2.72 -9.48 5.26
N PHE A 132 -3.60 -9.81 6.20
CA PHE A 132 -4.37 -8.83 6.98
C PHE A 132 -3.44 -7.84 7.67
N VAL A 133 -2.40 -8.36 8.31
CA VAL A 133 -1.43 -7.59 9.10
C VAL A 133 -0.55 -6.68 8.22
N ILE A 134 -0.06 -7.19 7.07
CA ILE A 134 0.76 -6.35 6.16
C ILE A 134 -0.08 -5.27 5.46
N LEU A 135 -1.36 -5.53 5.19
CA LEU A 135 -2.27 -4.52 4.63
C LEU A 135 -2.47 -3.36 5.61
N ASP A 136 -2.69 -3.63 6.90
CA ASP A 136 -2.75 -2.58 7.92
C ASP A 136 -1.44 -1.79 8.01
N THR A 137 -0.31 -2.50 8.04
CA THR A 137 1.01 -1.88 8.12
C THR A 137 1.27 -0.96 6.92
N ALA A 138 0.90 -1.41 5.71
CA ALA A 138 1.02 -0.60 4.50
C ALA A 138 0.08 0.60 4.49
N ARG A 139 -1.17 0.45 4.97
CA ARG A 139 -2.11 1.56 5.11
C ARG A 139 -1.55 2.66 5.99
N ARG A 140 -1.03 2.29 7.17
CA ARG A 140 -0.41 3.23 8.11
C ARG A 140 0.86 3.86 7.57
N ALA A 141 1.70 3.10 6.87
CA ALA A 141 2.93 3.61 6.26
C ALA A 141 2.65 4.64 5.15
N LEU A 142 1.49 4.58 4.49
CA LEU A 142 1.09 5.54 3.47
C LEU A 142 0.52 6.86 4.04
N GLU A 143 0.05 6.90 5.29
CA GLU A 143 -0.59 8.09 5.88
C GLU A 143 0.25 9.38 5.80
N PRO A 144 1.56 9.37 6.09
CA PRO A 144 2.36 10.59 6.03
C PRO A 144 2.40 11.19 4.62
N VAL A 145 2.29 10.34 3.59
CA VAL A 145 2.34 10.73 2.18
C VAL A 145 0.96 11.18 1.70
N THR A 146 -0.09 10.43 2.02
CA THR A 146 -1.46 10.71 1.55
C THR A 146 -2.15 11.80 2.35
N ARG A 147 -1.71 12.03 3.60
CA ARG A 147 -2.37 12.85 4.62
C ARG A 147 -3.80 12.39 4.91
N THR A 148 -4.05 11.10 4.73
CA THR A 148 -5.33 10.45 5.02
C THR A 148 -5.11 9.47 6.16
N HIS A 149 -5.87 9.60 7.24
CA HIS A 149 -5.80 8.70 8.38
C HIS A 149 -6.36 7.31 8.04
N SER A 150 -5.71 6.25 8.50
CA SER A 150 -6.22 4.88 8.37
C SER A 150 -7.02 4.51 9.62
N ALA A 151 -8.30 4.22 9.44
CA ALA A 151 -9.13 3.67 10.52
C ALA A 151 -8.56 2.33 11.02
N ASP A 152 -8.63 2.10 12.34
CA ASP A 152 -8.29 0.80 12.90
C ASP A 152 -9.29 -0.27 12.41
N MET A 153 -8.79 -1.51 12.28
CA MET A 153 -9.61 -2.66 11.92
C MET A 153 -9.27 -3.81 12.84
N ASP A 154 -10.27 -4.23 13.61
CA ASP A 154 -10.17 -5.39 14.49
C ASP A 154 -10.37 -6.67 13.66
N LEU A 155 -9.83 -7.77 14.19
CA LEU A 155 -10.00 -9.12 13.63
C LEU A 155 -10.52 -10.02 14.76
N ASP A 156 -11.72 -10.56 14.62
CA ASP A 156 -12.19 -11.60 15.55
C ASP A 156 -11.39 -12.89 15.32
N CYS A 157 -10.58 -13.24 16.31
CA CYS A 157 -9.73 -14.42 16.27
C CYS A 157 -10.37 -15.63 16.97
N SER A 158 -11.64 -15.56 17.36
CA SER A 158 -12.35 -16.61 18.10
C SER A 158 -12.34 -17.98 17.40
N SER A 159 -12.31 -17.97 16.07
CA SER A 159 -12.25 -19.18 15.23
C SER A 159 -10.82 -19.65 14.93
N LEU A 160 -9.79 -18.88 15.30
CA LEU A 160 -8.40 -19.17 15.01
C LEU A 160 -7.67 -19.79 16.20
N SER A 161 -6.87 -20.82 15.93
CA SER A 161 -5.94 -21.30 16.96
C SER A 161 -4.75 -20.35 17.09
N ARG A 162 -4.17 -20.27 18.28
CA ARG A 162 -2.93 -19.51 18.53
C ARG A 162 -1.80 -19.90 17.57
N ALA A 163 -1.69 -21.19 17.24
CA ALA A 163 -0.69 -21.69 16.30
C ALA A 163 -0.89 -21.13 14.88
N ASP A 164 -2.14 -20.93 14.43
CA ASP A 164 -2.43 -20.36 13.12
C ASP A 164 -2.05 -18.87 13.05
N ILE A 165 -2.31 -18.14 14.14
CA ILE A 165 -1.92 -16.74 14.25
C ILE A 165 -0.40 -16.61 14.27
N GLU A 166 0.29 -17.37 15.12
CA GLU A 166 1.75 -17.33 15.24
C GLU A 166 2.43 -17.75 13.92
N GLN A 167 1.95 -18.81 13.26
CA GLN A 167 2.50 -19.24 11.97
C GLN A 167 2.27 -18.20 10.87
N GLY A 168 1.08 -17.59 10.83
CA GLY A 168 0.77 -16.50 9.92
C GLY A 168 1.68 -15.28 10.13
N LEU A 169 1.91 -14.90 11.39
CA LEU A 169 2.81 -13.82 11.76
C LEU A 169 4.29 -14.14 11.48
N LEU A 170 4.74 -15.37 11.70
CA LEU A 170 6.16 -15.72 11.51
C LEU A 170 6.51 -15.93 10.04
N THR A 171 5.62 -16.56 9.28
CA THR A 171 5.93 -17.05 7.91
C THR A 171 5.40 -16.11 6.83
N HIS A 172 4.33 -15.37 7.15
CA HIS A 172 3.57 -14.63 6.16
C HIS A 172 3.52 -13.12 6.40
N ALA A 173 3.82 -12.64 7.61
CA ALA A 173 4.21 -11.25 7.81
C ALA A 173 5.51 -10.96 7.05
N ALA A 174 5.64 -9.77 6.47
CA ALA A 174 6.93 -9.29 5.99
C ALA A 174 7.85 -8.97 7.19
N GLU A 175 9.16 -8.99 6.98
CA GLU A 175 10.16 -8.69 8.03
C GLU A 175 9.98 -7.31 8.68
N HIS A 176 9.32 -6.37 8.00
CA HIS A 176 9.11 -5.00 8.46
C HIS A 176 7.84 -4.82 9.33
N ILE A 177 7.18 -5.90 9.72
CA ILE A 177 6.01 -5.87 10.59
C ILE A 177 6.44 -5.95 12.05
N ASP A 178 5.88 -5.08 12.88
CA ASP A 178 5.94 -5.19 14.34
C ASP A 178 5.09 -6.40 14.80
N THR A 179 5.70 -7.58 14.76
CA THR A 179 5.06 -8.85 15.11
C THR A 179 4.64 -8.91 16.57
N ASP A 180 5.34 -8.22 17.48
CA ASP A 180 5.00 -8.19 18.90
C ASP A 180 3.77 -7.33 19.20
N LYS A 181 3.58 -6.20 18.48
CA LYS A 181 2.31 -5.49 18.47
C LYS A 181 1.18 -6.43 18.07
N TRP A 182 1.30 -7.11 16.93
CA TRP A 182 0.23 -7.95 16.41
C TRP A 182 -0.04 -9.21 17.22
N ARG A 183 0.97 -9.80 17.88
CA ARG A 183 0.75 -10.86 18.87
C ARG A 183 -0.14 -10.39 20.02
N ARG A 184 0.09 -9.19 20.55
CA ARG A 184 -0.73 -8.63 21.64
C ARG A 184 -2.17 -8.35 21.21
N VAL A 185 -2.37 -7.91 19.97
CA VAL A 185 -3.70 -7.61 19.43
C VAL A 185 -4.48 -8.89 19.11
N LEU A 186 -3.84 -9.88 18.47
CA LEU A 186 -4.52 -11.06 17.93
C LEU A 186 -4.58 -12.24 18.92
N VAL A 187 -3.71 -12.27 19.94
CA VAL A 187 -3.70 -13.30 20.98
C VAL A 187 -3.96 -12.66 22.34
N PRO A 188 -5.24 -12.49 22.75
CA PRO A 188 -5.55 -11.96 24.08
C PRO A 188 -5.00 -12.89 25.16
N GLY A 189 -4.14 -12.38 26.05
CA GLY A 189 -3.55 -13.13 27.16
C GLY A 189 -2.01 -13.15 27.26
N VAL A 190 -1.29 -12.49 26.33
CA VAL A 190 0.20 -12.45 26.35
C VAL A 190 0.77 -11.40 27.34
N VAL A 191 -0.06 -10.65 28.06
CA VAL A 191 0.41 -9.77 29.14
C VAL A 191 0.09 -10.39 30.49
N SER A 192 0.96 -11.26 30.97
CA SER A 192 1.34 -11.38 32.39
C SER A 192 2.38 -12.49 32.56
N GLN A 193 3.66 -12.26 32.23
CA GLN A 193 4.85 -12.94 32.82
C GLN A 193 6.16 -12.22 32.42
N ALA A 194 6.28 -10.92 32.68
CA ALA A 194 7.57 -10.21 32.55
C ALA A 194 7.87 -9.28 33.72
N ASN A 195 7.22 -9.47 34.87
CA ASN A 195 7.56 -8.83 36.15
C ASN A 195 7.28 -9.84 37.29
N GLY A 196 8.14 -10.84 37.40
CA GLY A 196 8.21 -11.78 38.52
C GLY A 196 9.67 -12.03 38.86
#